data_AF-Q0ZQJ6-F1
#
_entry.id   AF-Q0ZQJ6-F1
#
_cell.length_a   1.000
_cell.length_b   1.000
_cell.length_c   1.000
_cell.angle_alpha   90.00
_cell.angle_beta   90.00
_cell.angle_gamma   90.00
#
_symmetry.space_group_name_H-M   'P 1'
#
loop_
_entity.id
_entity.type
_entity.pdbx_description
1 polymer ?
#
loop_
_entity_poly.entity_id
_entity_poly.type
_entity_poly.pdbx_seq_one_letter_code
_entity_poly.pdbx_strand_id
1 'polypeptide(L)'
;DLRQERHGYFNGAAVSWRGKRNWGNVGKSPREVLRDEQKRLTEAKGKKVQVEFEPKTQPKENISLEVRDVMTEKELVEQSGARYFRLTDTDHVWPADENIDRFIDFVKKLPDDAWLHFHCKAG
;
A
#
# COMPACT_ATOMS: atom_id res chain seq x y z
N ASP A 1 6.21 -4.92 -0.11
CA ASP A 1 5.59 -3.60 -0.28
C ASP A 1 6.49 -2.47 0.21
N LEU A 2 6.83 -1.55 -0.70
CA LEU A 2 7.70 -0.38 -0.43
C LEU A 2 6.92 0.94 -0.26
N ARG A 3 5.59 0.91 -0.32
CA ARG A 3 4.78 2.12 -0.51
C ARG A 3 4.52 2.84 0.82
N GLN A 4 4.88 4.12 0.96
CA GLN A 4 4.45 4.90 2.14
C GLN A 4 2.98 5.31 2.06
N GLU A 5 2.42 5.56 0.88
CA GLU A 5 1.04 6.00 0.77
C GLU A 5 0.06 4.95 1.28
N ARG A 6 -1.06 5.41 1.85
CA ARG A 6 -2.12 4.47 2.28
C ARG A 6 -2.71 3.80 1.07
N HIS A 7 -2.81 2.49 1.14
CA HIS A 7 -3.46 1.69 0.12
C HIS A 7 -4.09 0.43 0.71
N GLY A 8 -4.80 -0.28 -0.15
CA GLY A 8 -5.41 -1.56 0.17
C GLY A 8 -6.34 -1.95 -0.96
N TYR A 9 -7.36 -2.73 -0.63
CA TYR A 9 -8.26 -3.31 -1.60
C TYR A 9 -9.70 -3.02 -1.22
N PHE A 10 -10.49 -2.57 -2.20
CA PHE A 10 -11.94 -2.50 -2.14
C PHE A 10 -12.52 -3.53 -3.11
N ASN A 11 -13.30 -4.50 -2.61
CA ASN A 11 -13.88 -5.57 -3.41
C ASN A 11 -12.85 -6.28 -4.32
N GLY A 12 -11.60 -6.44 -3.85
CA GLY A 12 -10.49 -7.02 -4.61
C GLY A 12 -9.77 -6.07 -5.58
N ALA A 13 -10.26 -4.84 -5.79
CA ALA A 13 -9.56 -3.83 -6.59
C ALA A 13 -8.59 -3.01 -5.73
N ALA A 14 -7.33 -2.89 -6.18
CA ALA A 14 -6.31 -2.10 -5.51
C ALA A 14 -6.63 -0.60 -5.56
N VAL A 15 -6.63 0.06 -4.39
CA VAL A 15 -6.92 1.48 -4.22
C VAL A 15 -5.86 2.16 -3.36
N SER A 16 -5.72 3.48 -3.49
CA SER A 16 -4.80 4.27 -2.66
C SER A 16 -5.34 5.68 -2.41
N TRP A 17 -5.09 6.23 -1.22
CA TRP A 17 -5.44 7.61 -0.90
C TRP A 17 -4.35 8.58 -1.37
N ARG A 18 -4.52 9.07 -2.59
CA ARG A 18 -3.54 9.94 -3.25
C ARG A 18 -3.55 11.35 -2.64
N GLY A 19 -2.41 11.78 -2.10
CA GLY A 19 -2.11 13.18 -1.84
C GLY A 19 -1.40 13.84 -3.04
N LYS A 20 -1.19 15.16 -3.00
CA LYS A 20 -0.32 15.84 -3.98
C LYS A 20 1.05 15.14 -3.99
N ARG A 21 1.57 14.79 -5.18
CA ARG A 21 2.81 14.00 -5.37
C ARG A 21 2.83 12.61 -4.70
N ASN A 22 1.66 12.03 -4.39
CA ASN A 22 1.55 10.79 -3.62
C ASN A 22 2.09 10.89 -2.17
N TRP A 23 2.32 12.10 -1.67
CA TRP A 23 2.93 12.38 -0.36
C TRP A 23 1.92 12.47 0.78
N GLY A 24 0.85 11.67 0.74
CA GLY A 24 -0.22 11.73 1.73
C GLY A 24 0.22 11.43 3.17
N ASN A 25 1.39 10.82 3.34
CA ASN A 25 1.95 10.34 4.60
C ASN A 25 3.33 10.94 4.96
N VAL A 26 3.83 11.93 4.20
CA VAL A 26 5.14 12.53 4.49
C VAL A 26 5.17 13.09 5.92
N GLY A 27 6.26 12.79 6.64
CA GLY A 27 6.46 13.19 8.03
C GLY A 27 5.78 12.30 9.06
N LYS A 28 5.01 11.27 8.65
CA LYS A 28 4.44 10.28 9.57
C LYS A 28 5.40 9.13 9.81
N SER A 29 5.42 8.60 11.03
CA SER A 29 6.12 7.36 11.36
C SER A 29 5.45 6.14 10.70
N PRO A 30 6.17 5.02 10.51
CA PRO A 30 5.57 3.79 9.97
C PRO A 30 4.33 3.32 10.73
N ARG A 31 4.31 3.47 12.06
CA ARG A 31 3.16 3.10 12.91
C ARG A 31 1.95 3.98 12.65
N GLU A 32 2.15 5.26 12.39
CA GLU A 32 1.06 6.19 12.06
C GLU A 32 0.52 5.94 10.65
N VAL A 33 1.40 5.63 9.70
CA VAL A 33 1.02 5.24 8.32
C VAL A 33 0.09 4.04 8.35
N LEU A 34 0.50 2.94 9.00
CA LEU A 34 -0.27 1.70 9.06
C LEU A 34 -1.61 1.89 9.80
N ARG A 35 -1.63 2.68 10.88
CA ARG A 35 -2.85 2.97 11.62
C ARG A 35 -3.85 3.78 10.80
N ASP A 36 -3.36 4.78 10.07
CA ASP A 36 -4.18 5.62 9.20
C ASP A 36 -4.73 4.81 8.02
N GLU A 37 -3.91 3.94 7.42
CA GLU A 37 -4.31 3.01 6.36
C GLU A 37 -5.44 2.07 6.83
N GLN A 38 -5.25 1.37 7.94
CA GLN A 38 -6.28 0.47 8.50
C GLN A 38 -7.57 1.22 8.84
N LYS A 39 -7.44 2.41 9.43
CA LYS A 39 -8.59 3.24 9.80
C LYS A 39 -9.42 3.59 8.55
N ARG A 40 -8.77 4.06 7.48
CA ARG A 40 -9.46 4.46 6.24
C ARG A 40 -10.13 3.30 5.52
N LEU A 41 -9.47 2.14 5.48
CA LEU A 41 -10.08 0.92 4.93
C LEU A 41 -11.33 0.55 5.71
N THR A 42 -11.23 0.49 7.05
CA THR A 42 -12.38 0.20 7.93
C THR A 42 -13.51 1.20 7.74
N GLU A 43 -13.19 2.49 7.68
CA GLU A 43 -14.18 3.55 7.50
C GLU A 43 -14.87 3.52 6.14
N ALA A 44 -14.25 2.94 5.10
CA ALA A 44 -14.84 2.83 3.78
C ALA A 44 -15.83 1.67 3.66
N LYS A 45 -15.68 0.60 4.46
CA LYS A 45 -16.55 -0.58 4.40
C LYS A 45 -18.02 -0.21 4.62
N GLY A 46 -18.90 -0.69 3.74
CA GLY A 46 -20.34 -0.41 3.76
C GLY A 46 -20.74 0.96 3.22
N LYS A 47 -19.80 1.74 2.65
CA LYS A 47 -20.08 3.07 2.08
C LYS A 47 -19.97 3.07 0.56
N LYS A 48 -20.64 4.04 -0.05
CA LYS A 48 -20.45 4.41 -1.45
C LYS A 48 -19.38 5.51 -1.53
N VAL A 49 -18.29 5.24 -2.21
CA VAL A 49 -17.13 6.14 -2.36
C VAL A 49 -16.94 6.53 -3.83
N GLN A 50 -16.28 7.65 -4.08
CA GLN A 50 -15.82 8.03 -5.41
C GLN A 50 -14.36 7.60 -5.57
N VAL A 51 -14.05 6.90 -6.66
CA VAL A 51 -12.69 6.45 -6.98
C VAL A 51 -12.33 6.98 -8.36
N GLU A 52 -11.17 7.65 -8.46
CA GLU A 52 -10.58 7.95 -9.77
C GLU A 52 -9.92 6.69 -10.30
N PHE A 53 -10.43 6.18 -11.42
CA PHE A 53 -9.85 5.08 -12.16
C PHE A 53 -9.03 5.64 -13.35
N GLU A 54 -7.79 5.17 -13.47
CA GLU A 54 -6.85 5.59 -14.51
C GLU A 54 -6.47 4.39 -15.37
N PRO A 55 -7.25 4.09 -16.42
CA PRO A 55 -6.91 3.05 -17.39
C PRO A 55 -5.70 3.44 -18.25
N LYS A 56 -4.90 2.47 -18.68
CA LYS A 56 -3.65 2.72 -19.44
C LYS A 56 -3.86 3.45 -20.77
N THR A 57 -5.02 3.29 -21.40
CA THR A 57 -5.28 3.74 -22.77
C THR A 57 -6.47 4.68 -22.91
N GLN A 58 -7.14 5.02 -21.80
CA GLN A 58 -8.33 5.86 -21.81
C GLN A 58 -8.18 7.01 -20.80
N PRO A 59 -8.99 8.08 -20.92
CA PRO A 59 -8.99 9.16 -19.93
C PRO A 59 -9.34 8.66 -18.53
N LYS A 60 -8.89 9.42 -17.52
CA LYS A 60 -9.30 9.20 -16.13
C LYS A 60 -10.81 9.34 -16.00
N GLU A 61 -11.41 8.47 -15.22
CA GLU A 61 -12.84 8.51 -14.91
C GLU A 61 -13.08 8.43 -13.41
N ASN A 62 -14.13 9.09 -12.93
CA ASN A 62 -14.58 8.96 -11.54
C ASN A 62 -15.73 7.96 -11.49
N ILE A 63 -15.50 6.84 -10.81
CA ILE A 63 -16.49 5.80 -10.62
C ILE A 63 -17.03 5.84 -9.19
N SER A 64 -18.34 5.61 -9.06
CA SER A 64 -18.97 5.46 -7.76
C SER A 64 -19.00 3.99 -7.37
N LEU A 65 -18.23 3.63 -6.33
CA LEU A 65 -18.04 2.25 -5.88
C LEU A 65 -18.73 2.03 -4.54
N GLU A 66 -19.59 1.02 -4.45
CA GLU A 66 -20.09 0.49 -3.18
C GLU A 66 -19.05 -0.48 -2.60
N VAL A 67 -18.48 -0.14 -1.44
CA VAL A 67 -17.42 -0.92 -0.80
C VAL A 67 -18.06 -1.99 0.09
N ARG A 68 -18.05 -3.23 -0.36
CA ARG A 68 -18.61 -4.38 0.37
C ARG A 68 -17.55 -5.05 1.22
N ASP A 69 -16.38 -5.25 0.63
CA ASP A 69 -15.23 -5.86 1.26
C ASP A 69 -14.01 -4.94 1.21
N VAL A 70 -13.22 -5.00 2.28
CA VAL A 70 -11.98 -4.26 2.40
C VAL A 70 -10.89 -5.20 2.88
N MET A 71 -9.68 -5.05 2.34
CA MET A 71 -8.51 -5.77 2.79
C MET A 71 -7.28 -4.87 2.75
N THR A 72 -6.38 -5.06 3.70
CA THR A 72 -4.99 -4.60 3.57
C THR A 72 -4.24 -5.47 2.57
N GLU A 73 -3.14 -4.97 2.04
CA GLU A 73 -2.27 -5.79 1.20
C GLU A 73 -1.65 -6.96 1.98
N LYS A 74 -1.36 -6.75 3.27
CA LYS A 74 -0.90 -7.81 4.17
C LYS A 74 -1.89 -8.97 4.22
N GLU A 75 -3.17 -8.70 4.47
CA GLU A 75 -4.22 -9.73 4.54
C GLU A 75 -4.35 -10.48 3.21
N LEU A 76 -4.29 -9.76 2.08
CA LEU A 76 -4.38 -10.38 0.75
C LEU A 76 -3.18 -11.30 0.48
N VAL A 77 -1.97 -10.84 0.78
CA VAL A 77 -0.73 -11.61 0.57
C VAL A 77 -0.70 -12.84 1.48
N GLU A 78 -1.05 -12.69 2.76
CA GLU A 78 -1.06 -13.81 3.71
C GLU A 78 -2.13 -14.85 3.35
N GLN A 79 -3.28 -14.45 2.79
CA GLN A 79 -4.28 -15.39 2.26
C GLN A 79 -3.78 -16.20 1.05
N SER A 80 -2.82 -15.70 0.29
CA SER A 80 -2.20 -16.45 -0.81
C SER A 80 -1.15 -17.48 -0.35
N GLY A 81 -0.85 -17.53 0.96
CA GLY A 81 0.21 -18.35 1.53
C GLY A 81 1.60 -17.72 1.47
N ALA A 82 1.72 -16.52 0.90
CA ALA A 82 2.96 -15.76 0.85
C ALA A 82 3.19 -14.96 2.15
N ARG A 83 4.44 -14.56 2.38
CA ARG A 83 4.83 -13.69 3.50
C ARG A 83 4.81 -12.23 3.08
N TYR A 84 4.49 -11.34 4.01
CA TYR A 84 4.40 -9.91 3.76
C TYR A 84 5.41 -9.11 4.58
N PHE A 85 6.06 -8.15 3.95
CA PHE A 85 6.95 -7.18 4.59
C PHE A 85 6.72 -5.78 4.01
N ARG A 86 6.61 -4.79 4.90
CA ARG A 86 6.31 -3.39 4.57
C ARG A 86 7.45 -2.46 4.99
N LEU A 87 7.93 -1.70 4.01
CA LEU A 87 8.71 -0.48 4.20
C LEU A 87 7.85 0.70 3.74
N THR A 88 7.83 1.77 4.52
CA THR A 88 7.00 2.95 4.20
C THR A 88 7.86 4.01 3.53
N ASP A 89 8.36 3.71 2.33
CA ASP A 89 9.24 4.60 1.56
C ASP A 89 8.44 5.65 0.80
N THR A 90 8.89 6.91 0.92
CA THR A 90 8.21 8.05 0.31
C THR A 90 8.41 8.02 -1.21
N ASP A 91 7.34 8.24 -1.95
CA ASP A 91 7.40 8.30 -3.41
C ASP A 91 8.35 9.40 -3.91
N HIS A 92 9.05 9.14 -5.02
CA HIS A 92 9.98 10.05 -5.71
C HIS A 92 11.25 10.49 -4.95
N VAL A 93 11.60 9.86 -3.84
CA VAL A 93 12.83 10.19 -3.08
C VAL A 93 13.61 8.93 -2.72
N TRP A 94 14.88 9.12 -2.33
CA TRP A 94 15.70 8.03 -1.78
C TRP A 94 15.09 7.50 -0.47
N PRO A 95 15.09 6.18 -0.23
CA PRO A 95 14.66 5.60 1.05
C PRO A 95 15.38 6.23 2.24
N ALA A 96 14.67 6.42 3.35
CA ALA A 96 15.29 6.90 4.57
C ALA A 96 16.26 5.85 5.14
N ASP A 97 17.33 6.29 5.80
CA ASP A 97 18.36 5.42 6.39
C ASP A 97 17.73 4.34 7.28
N GLU A 98 16.70 4.68 8.05
CA GLU A 98 16.01 3.73 8.92
C GLU A 98 15.28 2.62 8.15
N ASN A 99 14.76 2.90 6.95
CA ASN A 99 14.15 1.87 6.10
C ASN A 99 15.21 0.99 5.44
N ILE A 100 16.38 1.55 5.11
CA ILE A 100 17.53 0.79 4.59
C ILE A 100 18.04 -0.19 5.65
N ASP A 101 18.29 0.28 6.87
CA ASP A 101 18.73 -0.56 7.98
C ASP A 101 17.73 -1.67 8.26
N ARG A 102 16.43 -1.32 8.29
CA ARG A 102 15.36 -2.29 8.50
C ARG A 102 15.28 -3.34 7.38
N PHE A 103 15.57 -2.96 6.13
CA PHE A 103 15.64 -3.89 5.01
C PHE A 103 16.85 -4.84 5.15
N ILE A 104 18.03 -4.31 5.47
CA ILE A 104 19.24 -5.12 5.70
C ILE A 104 19.00 -6.13 6.82
N ASP A 105 18.41 -5.71 7.93
CA ASP A 105 18.07 -6.58 9.05
C ASP A 105 17.02 -7.64 8.73
N PHE A 106 16.12 -7.34 7.79
CA PHE A 106 15.16 -8.31 7.27
C PHE A 106 15.85 -9.35 6.39
N VAL A 107 16.68 -8.92 5.43
CA VAL A 107 17.39 -9.81 4.50
C VAL A 107 18.31 -10.77 5.24
N LYS A 108 19.04 -10.30 6.26
CA LYS A 108 19.93 -11.15 7.10
C LYS A 108 19.21 -12.30 7.81
N LYS A 109 17.88 -12.27 7.91
CA LYS A 109 17.05 -13.26 8.62
C LYS A 109 16.30 -14.19 7.66
N LEU A 110 16.45 -14.01 6.35
CA LEU A 110 15.78 -14.84 5.36
C LEU A 110 16.45 -16.21 5.24
N PRO A 111 15.67 -17.27 4.94
CA PRO A 111 16.26 -18.53 4.53
C PRO A 111 16.91 -18.40 3.14
N ASP A 112 17.86 -19.28 2.84
CA ASP A 112 18.66 -19.25 1.60
C ASP A 112 17.82 -19.39 0.32
N ASP A 113 16.64 -20.00 0.42
CA ASP A 113 15.70 -20.23 -0.67
C ASP A 113 14.60 -19.15 -0.79
N ALA A 114 14.71 -18.05 -0.04
CA ALA A 114 13.73 -16.98 -0.08
C ALA A 114 13.67 -16.28 -1.45
N TRP A 115 12.46 -16.12 -1.98
CA TRP A 115 12.18 -15.26 -3.13
C TRP A 115 11.58 -13.94 -2.67
N LEU A 116 12.19 -12.82 -3.08
CA LEU A 116 11.69 -11.47 -2.78
C LEU A 116 11.02 -10.85 -4.00
N HIS A 117 9.72 -10.54 -3.85
CA HIS A 117 8.98 -9.74 -4.82
C HIS A 117 8.85 -8.30 -4.32
N PHE A 118 9.51 -7.39 -5.02
CA PHE A 118 9.43 -5.95 -4.74
C PHE A 118 8.39 -5.30 -5.64
N HIS A 119 7.67 -4.34 -5.08
CA HIS A 119 6.80 -3.47 -5.85
C HIS A 119 6.62 -2.13 -5.14
N CYS A 120 6.33 -1.09 -5.93
CA CYS A 120 5.78 0.18 -5.48
C CYS A 120 4.44 0.44 -6.19
N LYS A 121 4.13 1.71 -6.52
CA LYS A 121 2.94 2.05 -7.32
C LYS A 121 3.11 1.77 -8.82
N ALA A 122 4.33 1.90 -9.36
CA ALA A 122 4.59 1.93 -10.80
C ALA A 122 5.64 0.92 -11.30
N GLY A 123 6.10 0.02 -10.44
CA GLY A 123 7.24 -0.87 -10.65
C GLY A 123 7.96 -1.03 -9.34
#